data_AF-A0A2W4PDS6-F1
#
_entry.id   AF-A0A2W4PDS6-F1
#
_cell.length_a   1.000
_cell.length_b   1.000
_cell.length_c   1.000
_cell.angle_alpha   90.00
_cell.angle_beta   90.00
_cell.angle_gamma   90.00
#
_symmetry.space_group_name_H-M   'P 1'
#
loop_
_entity.id
_entity.type
_entity.pdbx_description
1 polymer ?
#
loop_
_entity_poly.entity_id
_entity_poly.type
_entity_poly.pdbx_seq_one_letter_code
_entity_poly.pdbx_strand_id
1 'polypeptide(L)'
;MILVVPGFSVSSASTLNGSDKPRHFAASILGGEVKLTQKAATSPALKRTAIAAALWSFLFALANLYWGLGGEIGLETLGEGMKAMAQARDPALMLVNWVSVVGKIMLGGLALVLIRPWNSRRLRRLLQIATWAAGLLLALYGLGNAVQHALMLIGAIDIASLLGSVSAVRWHLFFWDPVWLLGGVLFLLAARQYSR
;
A
#
# COMPACT_ATOMS: atom_id res chain seq x y z
N MET A 1 -48.11 75.72 19.52
CA MET A 1 -49.40 75.02 19.43
C MET A 1 -49.33 73.84 20.40
N ILE A 2 -50.07 73.97 21.50
CA ILE A 2 -50.05 73.07 22.65
C ILE A 2 -51.02 71.92 22.37
N LEU A 3 -50.62 70.68 22.65
CA LEU A 3 -51.53 69.65 23.12
C LEU A 3 -50.79 68.75 24.11
N VAL A 4 -51.09 69.00 25.38
CA VAL A 4 -50.81 68.15 26.54
C VAL A 4 -52.03 67.26 26.72
N VAL A 5 -51.83 65.95 26.89
CA VAL A 5 -52.63 65.14 27.85
C VAL A 5 -51.70 64.14 28.54
N PRO A 6 -51.78 63.98 29.88
CA PRO A 6 -50.86 63.19 30.71
C PRO A 6 -51.46 61.86 31.21
N GLY A 7 -50.61 60.94 31.68
CA GLY A 7 -51.03 59.73 32.37
C GLY A 7 -49.88 59.03 33.12
N PHE A 8 -49.96 59.07 34.46
CA PHE A 8 -49.26 58.31 35.51
C PHE A 8 -49.00 56.82 35.16
N SER A 9 -48.07 56.04 35.73
CA SER A 9 -47.53 55.97 37.10
C SER A 9 -46.26 55.08 37.15
N VAL A 10 -45.54 55.24 38.25
CA VAL A 10 -44.29 54.61 38.74
C VAL A 10 -44.44 53.10 39.02
N SER A 11 -43.40 52.27 38.79
CA SER A 11 -42.77 51.41 39.83
C SER A 11 -41.78 50.36 39.27
N SER A 12 -40.52 50.50 39.70
CA SER A 12 -39.50 49.53 40.13
C SER A 12 -39.34 48.10 39.56
N ALA A 13 -38.08 47.65 39.69
CA ALA A 13 -37.60 46.28 39.83
C ALA A 13 -36.97 45.59 38.60
N SER A 14 -35.65 45.76 38.51
CA SER A 14 -34.65 44.68 38.45
C SER A 14 -35.07 43.32 37.88
N THR A 15 -34.44 42.93 36.77
CA THR A 15 -33.71 41.65 36.69
C THR A 15 -32.72 41.69 35.53
N LEU A 16 -31.42 41.70 35.85
CA LEU A 16 -30.37 41.27 34.95
C LEU A 16 -30.58 39.77 34.66
N ASN A 17 -31.14 39.42 33.51
CA ASN A 17 -31.23 38.02 33.08
C ASN A 17 -29.90 37.59 32.46
N GLY A 18 -28.94 37.26 33.32
CA GLY A 18 -27.76 36.47 32.96
C GLY A 18 -28.09 35.00 33.06
N SER A 19 -28.37 34.31 31.95
CA SER A 19 -28.36 32.84 31.94
C SER A 19 -28.26 32.13 30.57
N ASP A 20 -28.07 32.83 29.44
CA ASP A 20 -28.10 32.17 28.10
C ASP A 20 -26.75 31.91 27.42
N LYS A 21 -25.60 32.07 28.10
CA LYS A 21 -24.28 31.84 27.49
C LYS A 21 -23.28 30.97 28.27
N PRO A 22 -23.62 29.72 28.64
CA PRO A 22 -22.58 28.69 28.77
C PRO A 22 -22.75 27.48 27.85
N ARG A 23 -23.94 27.24 27.27
CA ARG A 23 -24.22 25.98 26.56
C ARG A 23 -23.67 25.90 25.14
N HIS A 24 -23.65 27.03 24.41
CA HIS A 24 -23.09 27.06 23.05
C HIS A 24 -21.55 27.04 23.02
N PHE A 25 -20.88 27.59 24.04
CA PHE A 25 -19.42 27.60 24.09
C PHE A 25 -18.85 26.21 24.44
N ALA A 26 -19.46 25.53 25.42
CA ALA A 26 -19.06 24.17 25.81
C ALA A 26 -19.30 23.15 24.69
N ALA A 27 -20.39 23.26 23.93
CA ALA A 27 -20.66 22.40 22.77
C ALA A 27 -19.65 22.62 21.63
N SER A 28 -19.12 23.84 21.47
CA SER A 28 -18.08 24.15 20.48
C SER A 28 -16.71 23.60 20.87
N ILE A 29 -16.36 23.63 22.16
CA ILE A 29 -15.11 23.04 22.65
C ILE A 29 -15.18 21.51 22.63
N LEU A 30 -16.27 20.90 23.08
CA LEU A 30 -16.46 19.45 23.00
C LEU A 30 -16.56 18.95 21.54
N GLY A 31 -17.26 19.67 20.67
CA GLY A 31 -17.34 19.36 19.24
C GLY A 31 -16.01 19.60 18.49
N GLY A 32 -15.21 20.56 18.97
CA GLY A 32 -13.85 20.82 18.51
C GLY A 32 -12.88 19.72 18.94
N GLU A 33 -12.94 19.26 20.19
CA GLU A 33 -12.12 18.17 20.71
C GLU A 33 -12.46 16.81 20.09
N VAL A 34 -13.73 16.54 19.79
CA VAL A 34 -14.14 15.34 19.03
C VAL A 34 -13.57 15.37 17.60
N LYS A 35 -13.46 16.55 16.97
CA LYS A 35 -12.78 16.70 15.66
C LYS A 35 -11.25 16.65 15.76
N LEU A 36 -10.67 17.08 16.87
CA LEU A 36 -9.22 17.10 17.10
C LEU A 36 -8.67 15.73 17.54
N THR A 37 -9.48 14.90 18.21
CA THR A 37 -9.14 13.50 18.54
C THR A 37 -9.36 12.55 17.38
N GLN A 38 -10.10 12.97 16.34
CA GLN A 38 -10.16 12.31 15.03
C GLN A 38 -8.89 12.58 14.21
N LYS A 39 -7.72 12.46 14.85
CA LYS A 39 -6.40 12.41 14.22
C LYS A 39 -6.30 11.13 13.40
N ALA A 40 -6.89 11.15 12.21
CA ALA A 40 -6.88 10.16 11.13
C ALA A 40 -6.34 8.78 11.52
N ALA A 41 -7.16 8.00 12.25
CA ALA A 41 -6.89 6.58 12.37
C ALA A 41 -6.86 5.98 10.95
N THR A 42 -5.79 5.26 10.60
CA THR A 42 -5.69 4.61 9.30
C THR A 42 -6.85 3.64 9.12
N SER A 43 -7.49 3.65 7.94
CA SER A 43 -8.67 2.83 7.72
C SER A 43 -8.34 1.33 7.94
N PRO A 44 -9.24 0.54 8.57
CA PRO A 44 -8.99 -0.88 8.78
C PRO A 44 -8.68 -1.64 7.47
N ALA A 45 -9.28 -1.21 6.36
CA ALA A 45 -9.03 -1.75 5.03
C ALA A 45 -7.59 -1.47 4.56
N LEU A 46 -7.10 -0.23 4.70
CA LEU A 46 -5.71 0.12 4.38
C LEU A 46 -4.73 -0.71 5.20
N LYS A 47 -4.97 -0.83 6.50
CA LYS A 47 -4.09 -1.60 7.39
C LYS A 47 -3.98 -3.05 6.95
N ARG A 48 -5.11 -3.72 6.63
CA ARG A 48 -5.11 -5.11 6.15
C ARG A 48 -4.37 -5.26 4.83
N THR A 49 -4.66 -4.39 3.86
CA THR A 49 -4.05 -4.44 2.52
C THR A 49 -2.53 -4.17 2.58
N ALA A 50 -2.12 -3.18 3.38
CA ALA A 50 -0.71 -2.86 3.61
C ALA A 50 0.05 -4.01 4.28
N ILE A 51 -0.56 -4.67 5.27
CA ILE A 51 0.03 -5.87 5.90
C ILE A 51 0.17 -7.00 4.88
N ALA A 52 -0.87 -7.26 4.08
CA ALA A 52 -0.82 -8.29 3.04
C ALA A 52 0.27 -8.00 1.99
N ALA A 53 0.39 -6.76 1.53
CA ALA A 53 1.46 -6.33 0.61
C ALA A 53 2.85 -6.49 1.24
N ALA A 54 3.01 -6.13 2.52
CA ALA A 54 4.26 -6.29 3.25
C ALA A 54 4.64 -7.77 3.42
N LEU A 55 3.68 -8.62 3.80
CA LEU A 55 3.89 -10.06 3.93
C LEU A 55 4.30 -10.69 2.60
N TRP A 56 3.59 -10.37 1.51
CA TRP A 56 3.96 -10.80 0.17
C TRP A 56 5.41 -10.43 -0.13
N SER A 57 5.78 -9.17 0.10
CA SER A 57 7.13 -8.68 -0.20
C SER A 57 8.21 -9.36 0.64
N PHE A 58 7.99 -9.53 1.95
CA PHE A 58 8.96 -10.15 2.84
C PHE A 58 9.10 -11.66 2.61
N LEU A 59 8.02 -12.38 2.28
CA LEU A 59 8.11 -13.79 1.90
C LEU A 59 8.98 -13.98 0.66
N PHE A 60 8.82 -13.12 -0.34
CA PHE A 60 9.71 -13.15 -1.51
C PHE A 60 11.14 -12.73 -1.18
N ALA A 61 11.34 -11.78 -0.25
CA ALA A 61 12.68 -11.41 0.21
C ALA A 61 13.38 -12.61 0.87
N LEU A 62 12.65 -13.39 1.68
CA LEU A 62 13.17 -14.61 2.29
C LEU A 62 13.51 -15.68 1.25
N ALA A 63 12.67 -15.87 0.23
CA ALA A 63 12.98 -16.80 -0.87
C ALA A 63 14.27 -16.38 -1.62
N ASN A 64 14.40 -15.09 -1.95
CA ASN A 64 15.61 -14.57 -2.59
C ASN A 64 16.83 -14.66 -1.65
N LEU A 65 16.66 -14.43 -0.34
CA LEU A 65 17.75 -14.57 0.63
C LEU A 65 18.22 -16.02 0.71
N TYR A 66 17.28 -16.98 0.76
CA TYR A 66 17.57 -18.40 0.74
C TYR A 66 18.37 -18.80 -0.51
N TRP A 67 17.94 -18.41 -1.70
CA TRP A 67 18.69 -18.66 -2.94
C TRP A 67 20.03 -17.92 -2.99
N GLY A 68 20.12 -16.72 -2.42
CA GLY A 68 21.35 -15.94 -2.33
C GLY A 68 22.41 -16.58 -1.44
N LEU A 69 21.98 -17.31 -0.42
CA LEU A 69 22.84 -18.13 0.45
C LEU A 69 23.23 -19.47 -0.19
N GLY A 70 22.68 -19.80 -1.37
CA GLY A 70 22.97 -21.03 -2.11
C GLY A 70 21.93 -22.12 -1.94
N GLY A 71 20.73 -21.79 -1.45
CA GLY A 71 19.60 -22.71 -1.48
C GLY A 71 19.19 -23.06 -2.91
N GLU A 72 18.79 -24.31 -3.14
CA GLU A 72 18.40 -24.79 -4.48
C GLU A 72 16.93 -25.22 -4.58
N ILE A 73 16.20 -25.27 -3.46
CA ILE A 73 14.79 -25.70 -3.46
C ILE A 73 13.97 -24.78 -4.37
N GLY A 74 13.23 -25.38 -5.30
CA GLY A 74 12.33 -24.69 -6.20
C GLY A 74 12.98 -24.05 -7.42
N LEU A 75 14.31 -24.12 -7.59
CA LEU A 75 14.98 -23.54 -8.77
C LEU A 75 14.53 -24.19 -10.08
N GLU A 76 14.17 -25.47 -10.05
CA GLU A 76 13.56 -26.18 -11.19
C GLU A 76 12.23 -25.55 -11.65
N THR A 77 11.53 -24.84 -10.76
CA THR A 77 10.31 -24.11 -11.12
C THR A 77 10.60 -22.77 -11.79
N LEU A 78 11.81 -22.22 -11.59
CA LEU A 78 12.25 -20.96 -12.20
C LEU A 78 12.81 -21.15 -13.60
N GLY A 79 13.40 -22.32 -13.88
CA GLY A 79 13.97 -22.66 -15.17
C GLY A 79 15.30 -23.42 -15.04
N GLU A 80 15.57 -24.29 -16.00
CA GLU A 80 16.80 -25.11 -16.00
C GLU A 80 18.06 -24.25 -16.13
N GLY A 81 18.01 -23.19 -16.95
CA GLY A 81 19.11 -22.23 -17.08
C GLY A 81 19.33 -21.44 -15.80
N MET A 82 18.25 -21.03 -15.10
CA MET A 82 18.36 -20.37 -13.80
C MET A 82 19.02 -21.28 -12.75
N LYS A 83 18.64 -22.56 -12.72
CA LYS A 83 19.25 -23.56 -11.84
C LYS A 83 20.73 -23.75 -12.14
N ALA A 84 21.10 -23.90 -13.41
CA ALA A 84 22.50 -24.03 -13.83
C ALA A 84 23.33 -22.80 -13.45
N MET A 85 22.82 -21.59 -13.67
CA MET A 85 23.48 -20.35 -13.26
C MET A 85 23.65 -20.26 -11.74
N ALA A 86 22.65 -20.68 -10.96
CA ALA A 86 22.73 -20.69 -9.50
C ALA A 86 23.79 -21.67 -8.99
N GLN A 87 23.85 -22.87 -9.55
CA GLN A 87 24.84 -23.90 -9.22
C GLN A 87 26.26 -23.46 -9.59
N ALA A 88 26.41 -22.75 -10.72
CA ALA A 88 27.67 -22.14 -11.14
C ALA A 88 28.05 -20.89 -10.34
N ARG A 89 27.21 -20.44 -9.39
CA ARG A 89 27.38 -19.18 -8.65
C ARG A 89 27.62 -17.99 -9.58
N ASP A 90 26.84 -17.92 -10.66
CA ASP A 90 26.94 -16.87 -11.67
C ASP A 90 26.86 -15.47 -11.01
N PRO A 91 27.86 -14.59 -11.19
CA PRO A 91 27.90 -13.29 -10.53
C PRO A 91 26.72 -12.38 -10.87
N ALA A 92 26.21 -12.45 -12.11
CA ALA A 92 25.09 -11.62 -12.54
C ALA A 92 23.79 -12.08 -11.89
N LEU A 93 23.54 -13.39 -11.82
CA LEU A 93 22.40 -13.95 -11.10
C LEU A 93 22.48 -13.61 -9.60
N MET A 94 23.66 -13.76 -8.99
CA MET A 94 23.86 -13.41 -7.58
C MET A 94 23.57 -11.93 -7.32
N LEU A 95 24.04 -11.03 -8.19
CA LEU A 95 23.77 -9.59 -8.08
C LEU A 95 22.27 -9.30 -8.16
N VAL A 96 21.58 -9.83 -9.18
CA VAL A 96 20.13 -9.66 -9.36
C VAL A 96 19.35 -10.18 -8.15
N ASN A 97 19.78 -11.31 -7.60
CA ASN A 97 19.14 -11.92 -6.45
C ASN A 97 19.35 -11.09 -5.18
N TRP A 98 20.56 -10.57 -4.90
CA TRP A 98 20.80 -9.70 -3.75
C TRP A 98 20.11 -8.33 -3.88
N VAL A 99 20.13 -7.73 -5.06
CA VAL A 99 19.35 -6.51 -5.34
C VAL A 99 17.86 -6.77 -5.11
N SER A 100 17.37 -7.94 -5.51
CA SER A 100 15.99 -8.36 -5.26
C SER A 100 15.66 -8.48 -3.78
N VAL A 101 16.56 -9.02 -2.93
CA VAL A 101 16.36 -9.05 -1.47
C VAL A 101 16.16 -7.64 -0.93
N VAL A 102 17.09 -6.73 -1.24
CA VAL A 102 17.03 -5.34 -0.75
C VAL A 102 15.76 -4.65 -1.25
N GLY A 103 15.46 -4.75 -2.54
CA GLY A 103 14.28 -4.14 -3.14
C GLY A 103 12.98 -4.62 -2.50
N LYS A 104 12.87 -5.91 -2.21
CA LYS A 104 11.68 -6.51 -1.56
C LYS A 104 11.57 -6.12 -0.08
N ILE A 105 12.68 -5.96 0.63
CA ILE A 105 12.66 -5.38 1.99
C ILE A 105 12.15 -3.93 1.95
N MET A 106 12.65 -3.13 0.98
CA MET A 106 12.21 -1.75 0.81
C MET A 106 10.72 -1.65 0.44
N LEU A 107 10.22 -2.52 -0.43
CA LEU A 107 8.79 -2.59 -0.78
C LEU A 107 7.91 -2.98 0.42
N GLY A 108 8.35 -3.96 1.21
CA GLY A 108 7.64 -4.34 2.43
C GLY A 108 7.63 -3.20 3.46
N GLY A 109 8.76 -2.52 3.62
CA GLY A 109 8.88 -1.31 4.44
C GLY A 109 7.99 -0.18 3.96
N LEU A 110 7.94 0.07 2.64
CA LEU A 110 7.06 1.05 2.01
C LEU A 110 5.60 0.76 2.36
N ALA A 111 5.16 -0.49 2.23
CA ALA A 111 3.79 -0.89 2.57
C ALA A 111 3.47 -0.64 4.06
N LEU A 112 4.35 -1.05 4.98
CA LEU A 112 4.15 -0.83 6.42
C LEU A 112 4.14 0.65 6.81
N VAL A 113 4.94 1.48 6.14
CA VAL A 113 5.00 2.93 6.36
C VAL A 113 3.65 3.61 6.08
N LEU A 114 2.82 3.07 5.19
CA LEU A 114 1.48 3.61 4.90
C LEU A 114 0.51 3.51 6.08
N ILE A 115 0.77 2.61 7.05
CA ILE A 115 -0.10 2.40 8.21
C ILE A 115 0.03 3.56 9.22
N ARG A 116 1.13 4.30 9.17
CA ARG A 116 1.37 5.44 10.07
C ARG A 116 0.70 6.72 9.57
N PRO A 117 0.11 7.53 10.46
CA PRO A 117 -0.37 8.85 10.10
C PRO A 117 0.82 9.81 9.88
N TRP A 118 0.88 10.44 8.71
CA TRP A 118 1.93 11.39 8.34
C TRP A 118 1.36 12.82 8.23
N ASN A 119 1.93 13.76 8.98
CA ASN A 119 1.47 15.16 8.95
C ASN A 119 1.98 15.94 7.71
N SER A 120 3.07 15.46 7.08
CA SER A 120 3.65 16.12 5.91
C SER A 120 2.90 15.75 4.62
N ARG A 121 2.25 16.73 3.99
CA ARG A 121 1.58 16.55 2.69
C ARG A 121 2.55 16.10 1.60
N ARG A 122 3.80 16.57 1.63
CA ARG A 122 4.85 16.16 0.68
C ARG A 122 5.18 14.68 0.82
N LEU A 123 5.44 14.22 2.06
CA LEU A 123 5.75 12.81 2.31
C LEU A 123 4.58 11.90 1.96
N ARG A 124 3.34 12.29 2.29
CA ARG A 124 2.14 11.54 1.88
C ARG A 124 2.05 11.36 0.37
N ARG A 125 2.29 12.42 -0.41
CA ARG A 125 2.31 12.34 -1.88
C ARG A 125 3.43 11.44 -2.41
N LEU A 126 4.64 11.55 -1.85
CA LEU A 126 5.76 10.69 -2.25
C LEU A 126 5.46 9.21 -1.99
N LEU A 127 4.96 8.88 -0.79
CA LEU A 127 4.55 7.51 -0.45
C LEU A 127 3.46 7.02 -1.39
N GLN A 128 2.45 7.84 -1.67
CA GLN A 128 1.37 7.49 -2.59
C GLN A 128 1.90 7.19 -4.00
N ILE A 129 2.73 8.08 -4.56
CA ILE A 129 3.33 7.89 -5.90
C ILE A 129 4.20 6.64 -5.92
N ALA A 130 5.04 6.44 -4.90
CA ALA A 130 5.90 5.28 -4.78
C ALA A 130 5.09 3.97 -4.72
N THR A 131 3.99 3.93 -3.96
CA THR A 131 3.13 2.74 -3.87
C THR A 131 2.39 2.48 -5.18
N TRP A 132 1.90 3.53 -5.88
CA TRP A 132 1.31 3.37 -7.22
C TRP A 132 2.33 2.84 -8.23
N ALA A 133 3.53 3.42 -8.25
CA ALA A 133 4.60 2.99 -9.15
C ALA A 133 4.99 1.53 -8.88
N ALA A 134 5.20 1.15 -7.62
CA ALA A 134 5.48 -0.22 -7.23
C ALA A 134 4.39 -1.19 -7.68
N GLY A 135 3.12 -0.87 -7.38
CA GLY A 135 1.99 -1.71 -7.77
C GLY A 135 1.85 -1.87 -9.29
N LEU A 136 2.04 -0.78 -10.04
CA LEU A 136 1.95 -0.81 -11.50
C LEU A 136 3.09 -1.61 -12.11
N LEU A 137 4.33 -1.40 -11.66
CA LEU A 137 5.49 -2.15 -12.14
C LEU A 137 5.33 -3.65 -11.89
N LEU A 138 4.92 -4.04 -10.68
CA LEU A 138 4.68 -5.45 -10.34
C LEU A 138 3.54 -6.06 -11.17
N ALA A 139 2.43 -5.32 -11.33
CA ALA A 139 1.29 -5.81 -12.11
C ALA A 139 1.61 -5.95 -13.59
N LEU A 140 2.30 -4.97 -14.18
CA LEU A 140 2.71 -5.03 -15.59
C LEU A 140 3.75 -6.13 -15.82
N TYR A 141 4.70 -6.29 -14.89
CA TYR A 141 5.68 -7.37 -14.94
C TYR A 141 5.00 -8.75 -14.88
N GLY A 142 4.13 -8.97 -13.89
CA GLY A 142 3.38 -10.23 -13.76
C GLY A 142 2.46 -10.51 -14.96
N LEU A 143 1.76 -9.48 -15.47
CA LEU A 143 0.88 -9.64 -16.63
C LEU A 143 1.67 -9.93 -17.91
N GLY A 144 2.76 -9.18 -18.12
CA GLY A 144 3.64 -9.36 -19.27
C GLY A 144 4.23 -10.77 -19.31
N ASN A 145 4.74 -11.25 -18.17
CA ASN A 145 5.23 -12.61 -18.04
C ASN A 145 4.12 -13.65 -18.27
N ALA A 146 2.92 -13.47 -17.68
CA ALA A 146 1.80 -14.38 -17.89
C ALA A 146 1.44 -14.50 -19.38
N VAL A 147 1.38 -13.36 -20.10
CA VAL A 147 1.13 -13.36 -21.54
C VAL A 147 2.26 -14.07 -22.28
N GLN A 148 3.52 -13.78 -21.96
CA GLN A 148 4.67 -14.42 -22.58
C GLN A 148 4.67 -15.95 -22.37
N HIS A 149 4.46 -16.42 -21.13
CA HIS A 149 4.42 -17.84 -20.82
C HIS A 149 3.19 -18.54 -21.43
N ALA A 150 2.05 -17.86 -21.54
CA ALA A 150 0.89 -18.38 -22.26
C ALA A 150 1.21 -18.55 -23.75
N LEU A 151 1.86 -17.57 -24.38
CA LEU A 151 2.29 -17.65 -25.78
C LEU A 151 3.28 -18.80 -26.01
N MET A 152 4.23 -19.03 -25.09
CA MET A 152 5.13 -20.19 -25.12
C MET A 152 4.35 -21.51 -25.02
N LEU A 153 3.38 -21.59 -24.11
CA LEU A 153 2.63 -22.81 -23.86
C LEU A 153 1.75 -23.23 -25.04
N ILE A 154 1.22 -22.27 -25.80
CA ILE A 154 0.44 -22.54 -27.03
C ILE A 154 1.31 -22.69 -28.28
N GLY A 155 2.64 -22.60 -28.15
CA GLY A 155 3.58 -22.71 -29.27
C GLY A 155 3.59 -21.50 -30.21
N ALA A 156 3.08 -20.34 -29.78
CA ALA A 156 3.11 -19.12 -30.57
C ALA A 156 4.50 -18.46 -30.57
N ILE A 157 5.31 -18.72 -29.54
CA ILE A 157 6.73 -18.33 -29.45
C ILE A 157 7.55 -19.48 -28.85
N ASP A 158 8.85 -19.48 -29.13
CA ASP A 158 9.77 -20.47 -28.57
C ASP A 158 9.94 -20.33 -27.06
N ILE A 159 10.17 -21.45 -26.39
CA ILE A 159 10.52 -21.47 -24.97
C ILE A 159 11.90 -20.84 -24.80
N ALA A 160 11.99 -19.83 -23.93
CA ALA A 160 13.26 -19.18 -23.63
C ALA A 160 14.29 -20.18 -23.11
N SER A 161 15.54 -20.07 -23.57
CA SER A 161 16.63 -20.98 -23.20
C SER A 161 16.84 -21.07 -21.68
N LEU A 162 16.61 -19.98 -20.95
CA LEU A 162 16.72 -19.95 -19.48
C LEU A 162 15.62 -20.77 -18.78
N LEU A 163 14.45 -20.94 -19.39
CA LEU A 163 13.38 -21.78 -18.86
C LEU A 163 13.68 -23.25 -19.13
N GLY A 164 14.16 -23.58 -20.34
CA GLY A 164 14.65 -24.91 -20.73
C GLY A 164 13.58 -25.99 -20.89
N SER A 165 12.42 -25.86 -20.23
CA SER A 165 11.35 -26.87 -20.28
C SER A 165 9.94 -26.30 -20.23
N VAL A 166 9.00 -27.06 -20.80
CA VAL A 166 7.55 -26.81 -20.69
C VAL A 166 7.08 -26.84 -19.24
N SER A 167 7.72 -27.65 -18.39
CA SER A 167 7.41 -27.74 -16.97
C SER A 167 7.65 -26.41 -16.26
N ALA A 168 8.80 -25.77 -16.50
CA ALA A 168 9.10 -24.46 -15.94
C ALA A 168 8.11 -23.39 -16.43
N VAL A 169 7.75 -23.39 -17.72
CA VAL A 169 6.72 -22.49 -18.27
C VAL A 169 5.39 -22.63 -17.53
N ARG A 170 4.94 -23.87 -17.26
CA ARG A 170 3.71 -24.12 -16.51
C ARG A 170 3.79 -23.61 -15.06
N TRP A 171 4.93 -23.84 -14.39
CA TRP A 171 5.15 -23.30 -13.05
C TRP A 171 5.08 -21.78 -13.02
N HIS A 172 5.66 -21.10 -14.01
CA HIS A 172 5.53 -19.65 -14.10
C HIS A 172 4.07 -19.22 -14.31
N LEU A 173 3.43 -19.75 -15.34
CA LEU A 173 2.07 -19.33 -15.72
C LEU A 173 1.02 -19.57 -14.63
N PHE A 174 1.09 -20.70 -13.93
CA PHE A 174 0.07 -21.10 -12.96
C PHE A 174 0.41 -20.73 -11.51
N PHE A 175 1.67 -20.42 -11.21
CA PHE A 175 2.09 -20.08 -9.84
C PHE A 175 2.81 -18.73 -9.77
N TRP A 176 3.95 -18.57 -10.45
CA TRP A 176 4.75 -17.36 -10.27
C TRP A 176 4.06 -16.10 -10.79
N ASP A 177 3.52 -16.11 -12.02
CA ASP A 177 2.90 -14.92 -12.62
C ASP A 177 1.64 -14.47 -11.87
N PRO A 178 0.71 -15.36 -11.46
CA PRO A 178 -0.40 -14.98 -10.59
C PRO A 178 0.05 -14.41 -9.26
N VAL A 179 1.13 -14.94 -8.68
CA VAL A 179 1.67 -14.43 -7.41
C VAL A 179 2.31 -13.04 -7.60
N TRP A 180 3.01 -12.78 -8.72
CA TRP A 180 3.51 -11.45 -9.06
C TRP A 180 2.37 -10.44 -9.27
N LEU A 181 1.33 -10.86 -10.00
CA LEU A 181 0.11 -10.07 -10.19
C LEU A 181 -0.58 -9.75 -8.87
N LEU A 182 -0.69 -10.73 -7.97
CA LEU A 182 -1.25 -10.53 -6.63
C LEU A 182 -0.49 -9.44 -5.87
N GLY A 183 0.86 -9.48 -5.90
CA GLY A 183 1.69 -8.41 -5.32
C GLY A 183 1.32 -7.04 -5.90
N GLY A 184 1.28 -6.93 -7.23
CA GLY A 184 0.87 -5.69 -7.91
C GLY A 184 -0.51 -5.18 -7.47
N VAL A 185 -1.51 -6.06 -7.45
CA VAL A 185 -2.88 -5.72 -7.01
C VAL A 185 -2.89 -5.24 -5.56
N LEU A 186 -2.18 -5.90 -4.65
CA LEU A 186 -2.10 -5.50 -3.24
C LEU A 186 -1.53 -4.08 -3.08
N PHE A 187 -0.45 -3.75 -3.81
CA PHE A 187 0.14 -2.41 -3.78
C PHE A 187 -0.78 -1.35 -4.41
N LEU A 188 -1.44 -1.65 -5.54
CA LEU A 188 -2.40 -0.73 -6.18
C LEU A 188 -3.61 -0.45 -5.25
N LEU A 189 -4.14 -1.49 -4.59
CA LEU A 189 -5.22 -1.33 -3.63
C LEU A 189 -4.78 -0.51 -2.41
N ALA A 190 -3.58 -0.75 -1.87
CA ALA A 190 -3.03 0.04 -0.78
C ALA A 190 -2.87 1.51 -1.18
N ALA A 191 -2.36 1.78 -2.39
CA ALA A 191 -2.19 3.13 -2.90
C ALA A 191 -3.53 3.88 -3.06
N ARG A 192 -4.56 3.18 -3.57
CA ARG A 192 -5.92 3.71 -3.70
C ARG A 192 -6.60 3.96 -2.35
N GLN A 193 -6.35 3.11 -1.36
CA GLN A 193 -6.92 3.26 -0.02
C GLN A 193 -6.21 4.36 0.78
N TYR A 194 -4.92 4.56 0.55
CA TYR A 194 -4.12 5.61 1.20
C TYR A 194 -4.43 7.02 0.68
N SER A 195 -5.00 7.13 -0.53
CA SER A 195 -5.43 8.39 -1.11
C SER A 195 -6.79 8.89 -0.61
N ARG A 196 -7.53 8.06 0.11
CA ARG A 196 -8.84 8.39 0.71
C ARG A 196 -8.63 8.95 2.11
#